data_AF-A0A537RC54-F1
#
_entry.id   AF-A0A537RC54-F1
#
_cell.length_a   1.000
_cell.length_b   1.000
_cell.length_c   1.000
_cell.angle_alpha   90.00
_cell.angle_beta   90.00
_cell.angle_gamma   90.00
#
_symmetry.space_group_name_H-M   'P 1'
#
loop_
_entity.id
_entity.type
_entity.pdbx_description
1 polymer ?
#
loop_
_entity_poly.entity_id
_entity_poly.type
_entity_poly.pdbx_seq_one_letter_code
_entity_poly.pdbx_strand_id
1 'polypeptide(L)'
;MSIPKPVYNPPFNITRASHSVLNVKDLAASRRFYVDLIGFIVSDEDKDTLYLRGVAEACHHSLVLKRASGEPQAERVGMRVFSEEDLERAKAFFDRAGLPAEWVEVPHQGRTLHVSDPSGAPIEFCATMDVKPRLVVAFEHHHGAVPQRIDHFQLLVPDVQKACEFWMSMGFRLSEYISPDGTDDLLFVFLQRKGNPHDIVFAPGDGPRLHHAAFSIPESYHFFYVCDLAGEMGFAANIEFGPGRHGPGHALFVYMRDPDGHRIELFNTHYQVMDIENEPVRWDASHAIQRRWQLPARRQWFVEASRFAGVAPREPARKGEPMSLEKFLAAGRR
;
A
#
# COMPACT_ATOMS: atom_id res chain seq x y z
N MET A 1 19.52 16.45 0.38
CA MET A 1 20.06 15.24 1.05
C MET A 1 20.53 14.26 -0.05
N SER A 2 21.35 13.25 0.23
CA SER A 2 21.75 12.29 -0.82
C SER A 2 20.78 11.11 -0.90
N ILE A 3 20.43 10.72 -2.13
CA ILE A 3 19.73 9.45 -2.39
C ILE A 3 20.63 8.30 -1.91
N PRO A 4 20.12 7.35 -1.09
CA PRO A 4 20.91 6.21 -0.66
C PRO A 4 21.36 5.36 -1.85
N LYS A 5 22.55 4.77 -1.78
CA LYS A 5 23.00 3.86 -2.84
C LYS A 5 22.24 2.53 -2.77
N PRO A 6 21.83 1.94 -3.90
CA PRO A 6 21.15 0.65 -3.90
C PRO A 6 22.04 -0.47 -3.36
N VAL A 7 21.46 -1.39 -2.59
CA VAL A 7 22.11 -2.61 -2.11
C VAL A 7 21.74 -3.78 -3.03
N TYR A 8 22.65 -4.11 -3.95
CA TYR A 8 22.41 -5.18 -4.94
C TYR A 8 22.46 -6.59 -4.34
N ASN A 9 23.22 -6.78 -3.27
CA ASN A 9 23.29 -8.03 -2.51
C ASN A 9 22.70 -7.80 -1.11
N PRO A 10 21.37 -7.91 -0.94
CA PRO A 10 20.74 -7.57 0.31
C PRO A 10 21.03 -8.58 1.42
N PRO A 11 20.90 -8.19 2.70
CA PRO A 11 21.13 -9.09 3.83
C PRO A 11 20.16 -10.28 3.87
N PHE A 12 19.00 -10.15 3.23
CA PHE A 12 18.00 -11.20 3.02
C PHE A 12 17.13 -10.81 1.82
N ASN A 13 16.47 -11.81 1.20
CA ASN A 13 15.74 -11.61 -0.04
C ASN A 13 14.25 -11.38 0.20
N ILE A 14 13.85 -10.12 0.27
CA ILE A 14 12.46 -9.70 0.17
C ILE A 14 12.05 -9.74 -1.31
N THR A 15 10.91 -10.35 -1.60
CA THR A 15 10.43 -10.57 -2.97
C THR A 15 9.37 -9.56 -3.39
N ARG A 16 8.43 -9.22 -2.49
CA ARG A 16 7.29 -8.32 -2.79
C ARG A 16 6.47 -7.96 -1.54
N ALA A 17 5.61 -6.96 -1.67
CA ALA A 17 4.45 -6.76 -0.81
C ALA A 17 3.56 -8.03 -0.77
N SER A 18 2.99 -8.34 0.40
CA SER A 18 2.26 -9.58 0.65
C SER A 18 0.80 -9.40 0.99
N HIS A 19 0.50 -8.66 2.06
CA HIS A 19 -0.87 -8.56 2.58
C HIS A 19 -1.04 -7.36 3.51
N SER A 20 -2.27 -6.92 3.75
CA SER A 20 -2.60 -6.00 4.85
C SER A 20 -3.58 -6.64 5.82
N VAL A 21 -3.48 -6.30 7.10
CA VAL A 21 -4.41 -6.73 8.14
C VAL A 21 -5.08 -5.49 8.72
N LEU A 22 -6.40 -5.42 8.60
CA LEU A 22 -7.22 -4.28 9.00
C LEU A 22 -8.26 -4.71 10.02
N ASN A 23 -8.51 -3.86 11.01
CA ASN A 23 -9.61 -4.03 11.95
C ASN A 23 -10.85 -3.31 11.44
N VAL A 24 -11.97 -4.01 11.43
CA VAL A 24 -13.26 -3.48 10.97
C VAL A 24 -14.32 -3.63 12.05
N LYS A 25 -15.31 -2.73 12.08
CA LYS A 25 -16.38 -2.77 13.08
C LYS A 25 -17.44 -3.82 12.75
N ASP A 26 -17.77 -3.95 11.47
CA ASP A 26 -18.83 -4.84 10.99
C ASP A 26 -18.36 -5.63 9.75
N LEU A 27 -18.08 -6.92 9.94
CA LEU A 27 -17.64 -7.82 8.87
C LEU A 27 -18.68 -7.96 7.75
N ALA A 28 -19.98 -7.86 8.03
CA ALA A 28 -21.00 -7.94 7.00
C ALA A 28 -20.97 -6.69 6.12
N ALA A 29 -20.82 -5.51 6.73
CA ALA A 29 -20.65 -4.26 5.98
C ALA A 29 -19.35 -4.28 5.16
N SER A 30 -18.24 -4.73 5.75
CA SER A 30 -16.98 -4.87 5.03
C SER A 30 -17.07 -5.90 3.92
N ARG A 31 -17.76 -7.03 4.10
CA ARG A 31 -17.98 -8.02 3.04
C ARG A 31 -18.73 -7.40 1.85
N ARG A 32 -19.81 -6.64 2.11
CA ARG A 32 -20.55 -5.94 1.05
C ARG A 32 -19.65 -4.99 0.26
N PHE A 33 -18.69 -4.35 0.92
CA PHE A 33 -17.74 -3.45 0.25
C PHE A 33 -16.64 -4.20 -0.51
N TYR A 34 -15.94 -5.13 0.14
CA TYR A 34 -14.76 -5.77 -0.44
C TYR A 34 -15.10 -6.91 -1.39
N VAL A 35 -16.10 -7.72 -1.08
CA VAL A 35 -16.49 -8.89 -1.88
C VAL A 35 -17.54 -8.47 -2.90
N ASP A 36 -18.68 -7.94 -2.46
CA ASP A 36 -19.79 -7.70 -3.37
C ASP A 36 -19.53 -6.51 -4.30
N LEU A 37 -19.04 -5.37 -3.78
CA LEU A 37 -18.72 -4.20 -4.62
C LEU A 37 -17.38 -4.35 -5.36
N ILE A 38 -16.27 -4.55 -4.62
CA ILE A 38 -14.92 -4.54 -5.23
C ILE A 38 -14.63 -5.84 -5.99
N GLY A 39 -15.14 -6.99 -5.55
CA GLY A 39 -14.94 -8.27 -6.22
C GLY A 39 -13.74 -9.10 -5.73
N PHE A 40 -13.29 -8.91 -4.48
CA PHE A 40 -12.30 -9.80 -3.89
C PHE A 40 -12.83 -11.23 -3.74
N ILE A 41 -11.91 -12.20 -3.85
CA ILE A 41 -12.21 -13.61 -3.62
C ILE A 41 -12.05 -13.92 -2.14
N VAL A 42 -13.08 -14.51 -1.53
CA VAL A 42 -12.99 -15.08 -0.19
C VAL A 42 -12.15 -16.35 -0.24
N SER A 43 -11.04 -16.34 0.47
CA SER A 43 -10.19 -17.51 0.64
C SER A 43 -10.61 -18.39 1.78
N ASP A 44 -11.01 -17.75 2.89
CA ASP A 44 -11.48 -18.37 4.12
C ASP A 44 -12.22 -17.33 4.96
N GLU A 45 -13.05 -17.78 5.90
CA GLU A 45 -13.77 -16.92 6.81
C GLU A 45 -14.17 -17.64 8.09
N ASP A 46 -14.17 -16.91 9.18
CA ASP A 46 -14.74 -17.33 10.45
C ASP A 46 -15.64 -16.23 11.04
N LYS A 47 -16.15 -16.44 12.26
CA LYS A 47 -17.06 -15.50 12.91
C LYS A 47 -16.47 -14.10 13.15
N ASP A 48 -15.15 -13.96 13.19
CA ASP A 48 -14.38 -12.77 13.57
C ASP A 48 -13.39 -12.32 12.48
N THR A 49 -13.18 -13.11 11.42
CA THR A 49 -12.16 -12.81 10.39
C THR A 49 -12.63 -13.15 8.98
N LEU A 50 -12.33 -12.27 8.02
CA LEU A 50 -12.50 -12.49 6.59
C LEU A 50 -11.14 -12.43 5.88
N TYR A 51 -10.79 -13.49 5.15
CA TYR A 51 -9.53 -13.59 4.39
C TYR A 51 -9.82 -13.44 2.90
N LEU A 52 -9.20 -12.44 2.28
CA LEU A 52 -9.47 -12.03 0.91
C LEU A 52 -8.21 -12.09 0.04
N ARG A 53 -8.38 -12.43 -1.23
CA ARG A 53 -7.33 -12.40 -2.26
C ARG A 53 -7.84 -11.93 -3.62
N GLY A 54 -6.94 -11.44 -4.45
CA GLY A 54 -7.21 -11.18 -5.85
C GLY A 54 -7.19 -12.47 -6.70
N VAL A 55 -7.78 -12.40 -7.89
CA VAL A 55 -7.95 -13.56 -8.79
C VAL A 55 -6.62 -14.13 -9.30
N ALA A 56 -5.55 -13.34 -9.36
CA ALA A 56 -4.24 -13.78 -9.83
C ALA A 56 -3.35 -14.36 -8.72
N GLU A 57 -3.80 -14.33 -7.46
CA GLU A 57 -2.99 -14.73 -6.30
C GLU A 57 -3.10 -16.21 -5.98
N ALA A 58 -1.94 -16.84 -5.78
CA ALA A 58 -1.85 -18.22 -5.30
C ALA A 58 -1.75 -18.31 -3.77
N CYS A 59 -1.25 -17.27 -3.11
CA CYS A 59 -1.18 -17.23 -1.65
C CYS A 59 -2.58 -17.11 -1.05
N HIS A 60 -2.74 -17.64 0.17
CA HIS A 60 -4.02 -17.69 0.86
C HIS A 60 -4.74 -16.34 0.87
N HIS A 61 -4.04 -15.25 1.19
CA HIS A 61 -4.68 -13.95 1.33
C HIS A 61 -3.70 -12.82 1.03
N SER A 62 -4.26 -11.67 0.68
CA SER A 62 -3.57 -10.39 0.54
C SER A 62 -4.29 -9.25 1.26
N LEU A 63 -5.48 -9.52 1.79
CA LEU A 63 -6.20 -8.64 2.69
C LEU A 63 -6.88 -9.49 3.76
N VAL A 64 -6.71 -9.11 5.01
CA VAL A 64 -7.36 -9.75 6.16
C VAL A 64 -8.17 -8.67 6.90
N LEU A 65 -9.45 -8.93 7.09
CA LEU A 65 -10.34 -8.06 7.85
C LEU A 65 -10.71 -8.77 9.14
N LYS A 66 -10.36 -8.18 10.28
CA LYS A 66 -10.64 -8.73 11.60
C LYS A 66 -11.65 -7.85 12.32
N ARG A 67 -12.71 -8.45 12.85
CA ARG A 67 -13.66 -7.72 13.68
C ARG A 67 -12.98 -7.21 14.93
N ALA A 68 -13.14 -5.92 15.22
CA ALA A 68 -12.73 -5.32 16.48
C ALA A 68 -13.84 -4.42 17.04
N SER A 69 -13.93 -4.33 18.37
CA SER A 69 -14.88 -3.45 19.07
C SER A 69 -14.35 -2.03 19.26
N GLY A 70 -13.05 -1.80 19.08
CA GLY A 70 -12.40 -0.50 19.20
C GLY A 70 -12.50 0.35 17.93
N GLU A 71 -11.70 1.42 17.89
CA GLU A 71 -11.57 2.19 16.65
C GLU A 71 -10.89 1.36 15.56
N PRO A 72 -11.27 1.52 14.27
CA PRO A 72 -10.68 0.77 13.18
C PRO A 72 -9.22 1.19 13.00
N GLN A 73 -8.36 0.19 12.88
CA GLN A 73 -6.91 0.35 12.83
C GLN A 73 -6.32 -0.63 11.81
N ALA A 74 -5.19 -0.27 11.21
CA ALA A 74 -4.37 -1.25 10.54
C ALA A 74 -3.57 -2.00 11.60
N GLU A 75 -3.56 -3.32 11.60
CA GLU A 75 -2.67 -4.07 12.50
C GLU A 75 -1.24 -4.08 11.95
N ARG A 76 -1.09 -4.32 10.64
CA ARG A 76 0.22 -4.50 9.98
C ARG A 76 0.12 -4.55 8.47
N VAL A 77 1.28 -4.39 7.83
CA VAL A 77 1.50 -4.73 6.43
C VAL A 77 2.57 -5.80 6.30
N GLY A 78 2.34 -6.76 5.41
CA GLY A 78 3.16 -7.94 5.23
C GLY A 78 4.04 -7.86 3.98
N MET A 79 5.21 -8.47 4.06
CA MET A 79 6.20 -8.64 3.00
C MET A 79 6.54 -10.12 2.84
N ARG A 80 6.75 -10.57 1.60
CA ARG A 80 7.21 -11.94 1.32
C ARG A 80 8.72 -11.98 1.28
N VAL A 81 9.34 -12.90 2.01
CA VAL A 81 10.74 -13.28 1.78
C VAL A 81 10.82 -14.57 0.96
N PHE A 82 11.96 -14.82 0.35
CA PHE A 82 12.12 -15.94 -0.58
C PHE A 82 12.15 -17.30 0.11
N SER A 83 12.77 -17.41 1.29
CA SER A 83 12.94 -18.66 2.02
C SER A 83 12.83 -18.50 3.54
N GLU A 84 12.72 -19.60 4.28
CA GLU A 84 12.78 -19.54 5.75
C GLU A 84 14.16 -19.08 6.25
N GLU A 85 15.23 -19.38 5.52
CA GLU A 85 16.56 -18.86 5.84
C GLU A 85 16.62 -17.33 5.74
N ASP A 86 15.88 -16.74 4.79
CA ASP A 86 15.73 -15.28 4.71
C ASP A 86 15.01 -14.71 5.92
N LEU A 87 14.07 -15.44 6.54
CA LEU A 87 13.43 -15.00 7.79
C LEU A 87 14.42 -14.95 8.95
N GLU A 88 15.30 -15.95 9.07
CA GLU A 88 16.35 -15.96 10.10
C GLU A 88 17.34 -14.80 9.88
N ARG A 89 17.74 -14.57 8.63
CA ARG A 89 18.59 -13.42 8.27
C ARG A 89 17.89 -12.09 8.55
N ALA A 90 16.58 -11.99 8.30
CA ALA A 90 15.78 -10.83 8.64
C ALA A 90 15.75 -10.61 10.15
N LYS A 91 15.43 -11.64 10.94
CA LYS A 91 15.46 -11.57 12.41
C LYS A 91 16.80 -11.04 12.93
N ALA A 92 17.90 -11.62 12.47
CA ALA A 92 19.24 -11.20 12.85
C ALA A 92 19.57 -9.76 12.41
N PHE A 93 19.04 -9.32 11.26
CA PHE A 93 19.18 -7.94 10.79
C PHE A 93 18.48 -6.94 11.73
N PHE A 94 17.22 -7.19 12.07
CA PHE A 94 16.45 -6.32 12.97
C PHE A 94 17.02 -6.32 14.40
N ASP A 95 17.45 -7.48 14.91
CA ASP A 95 18.10 -7.59 16.22
C ASP A 95 19.38 -6.73 16.30
N ARG A 96 20.23 -6.79 15.26
CA ARG A 96 21.44 -5.95 15.19
C ARG A 96 21.14 -4.47 15.10
N ALA A 97 20.01 -4.10 14.48
CA ALA A 97 19.54 -2.72 14.42
C ALA A 97 18.89 -2.26 15.75
N GLY A 98 18.73 -3.15 16.73
CA GLY A 98 18.05 -2.86 18.00
C GLY A 98 16.55 -2.59 17.81
N LEU A 99 15.95 -3.14 16.76
CA LEU A 99 14.53 -2.98 16.45
C LEU A 99 13.73 -4.21 16.93
N PRO A 100 12.45 -4.04 17.31
CA PRO A 100 11.59 -5.16 17.70
C PRO A 100 11.52 -6.21 16.58
N ALA A 101 11.72 -7.47 16.96
CA ALA A 101 11.61 -8.61 16.05
C ALA A 101 11.25 -9.88 16.83
N GLU A 102 10.07 -10.44 16.57
CA GLU A 102 9.47 -11.53 17.34
C GLU A 102 8.85 -12.58 16.43
N TRP A 103 9.08 -13.85 16.76
CA TRP A 103 8.44 -14.97 16.07
C TRP A 103 7.01 -15.14 16.55
N VAL A 104 6.09 -15.34 15.62
CA VAL A 104 4.67 -15.51 15.90
C VAL A 104 4.06 -16.60 15.02
N GLU A 105 2.95 -17.14 15.50
CA GLU A 105 2.06 -18.00 14.72
C GLU A 105 0.91 -17.16 14.15
N VAL A 106 0.72 -17.21 12.83
CA VAL A 106 -0.33 -16.48 12.12
C VAL A 106 -1.10 -17.47 11.25
N PRO A 107 -2.44 -17.53 11.33
CA PRO A 107 -3.25 -18.44 10.53
C PRO A 107 -2.92 -18.36 9.03
N HIS A 108 -2.84 -19.53 8.38
CA HIS A 108 -2.55 -19.70 6.95
C HIS A 108 -1.17 -19.24 6.48
N GLN A 109 -0.27 -18.93 7.40
CA GLN A 109 1.11 -18.60 7.10
C GLN A 109 2.03 -19.67 7.66
N GLY A 110 3.18 -19.86 7.02
CA GLY A 110 4.28 -20.55 7.67
C GLY A 110 4.86 -19.69 8.79
N ARG A 111 6.06 -20.06 9.25
CA ARG A 111 6.77 -19.30 10.27
C ARG A 111 6.82 -17.81 9.90
N THR A 112 6.41 -16.97 10.85
CA THR A 112 6.17 -15.55 10.61
C THR A 112 6.95 -14.71 11.60
N LEU A 113 7.56 -13.64 11.09
CA LEU A 113 8.34 -12.68 11.87
C LEU A 113 7.59 -11.34 11.93
N HIS A 114 7.21 -10.91 13.12
CA HIS A 114 6.73 -9.55 13.39
C HIS A 114 7.91 -8.65 13.70
N VAL A 115 7.97 -7.48 13.06
CA VAL A 115 8.98 -6.46 13.35
C VAL A 115 8.36 -5.07 13.39
N SER A 116 9.12 -4.10 13.88
CA SER A 116 8.82 -2.68 13.69
C SER A 116 9.96 -2.00 12.94
N ASP A 117 9.62 -1.22 11.92
CA ASP A 117 10.62 -0.39 11.23
C ASP A 117 11.03 0.83 12.10
N PRO A 118 12.03 1.64 11.69
CA PRO A 118 12.45 2.82 12.46
C PRO A 118 11.38 3.91 12.63
N SER A 119 10.37 3.91 11.75
CA SER A 119 9.20 4.78 11.91
C SER A 119 8.26 4.27 13.01
N GLY A 120 8.37 2.99 13.38
CA GLY A 120 7.51 2.27 14.31
C GLY A 120 6.40 1.49 13.61
N ALA A 121 6.40 1.42 12.27
CA ALA A 121 5.36 0.74 11.52
C ALA A 121 5.43 -0.77 11.77
N PRO A 122 4.32 -1.43 12.15
CA PRO A 122 4.29 -2.89 12.29
C PRO A 122 4.38 -3.56 10.92
N ILE A 123 5.48 -4.26 10.70
CA ILE A 123 5.75 -5.03 9.49
C ILE A 123 5.74 -6.51 9.83
N GLU A 124 5.33 -7.34 8.87
CA GLU A 124 5.36 -8.78 8.99
C GLU A 124 6.11 -9.40 7.81
N PHE A 125 6.96 -10.40 8.09
CA PHE A 125 7.63 -11.20 7.08
C PHE A 125 7.23 -12.66 7.18
N CYS A 126 6.87 -13.26 6.05
CA CYS A 126 6.68 -14.71 5.95
C CYS A 126 7.20 -15.25 4.60
N ALA A 127 7.70 -16.48 4.62
CA ALA A 127 8.29 -17.15 3.45
C ALA A 127 7.27 -18.03 2.69
N THR A 128 6.30 -18.60 3.42
CA THR A 128 5.27 -19.53 2.91
C THR A 128 3.89 -19.14 3.44
N MET A 129 2.86 -19.52 2.70
CA MET A 129 1.43 -19.40 3.05
C MET A 129 0.74 -20.63 2.47
N ASP A 130 -0.41 -21.00 3.02
CA ASP A 130 -1.32 -21.92 2.34
C ASP A 130 -1.61 -21.41 0.93
N VAL A 131 -1.78 -22.32 -0.02
CA VAL A 131 -2.06 -21.97 -1.42
C VAL A 131 -3.52 -22.19 -1.77
N LYS A 132 -4.04 -21.33 -2.65
CA LYS A 132 -5.37 -21.47 -3.27
C LYS A 132 -5.22 -21.49 -4.79
N PRO A 133 -6.16 -22.10 -5.53
CA PRO A 133 -6.16 -22.02 -6.98
C PRO A 133 -6.21 -20.56 -7.46
N ARG A 134 -5.37 -20.25 -8.45
CA ARG A 134 -5.42 -18.96 -9.16
C ARG A 134 -6.63 -18.96 -10.09
N LEU A 135 -7.39 -17.88 -10.07
CA LEU A 135 -8.65 -17.70 -10.80
C LEU A 135 -8.51 -16.69 -11.96
N VAL A 136 -7.29 -16.39 -12.40
CA VAL A 136 -7.01 -15.36 -13.42
C VAL A 136 -7.71 -15.61 -14.75
N VAL A 137 -7.98 -16.87 -15.11
CA VAL A 137 -8.74 -17.27 -16.32
C VAL A 137 -10.11 -17.90 -16.01
N ALA A 138 -10.53 -17.90 -14.75
CA ALA A 138 -11.81 -18.42 -14.30
C ALA A 138 -12.83 -17.27 -14.22
N PHE A 139 -13.23 -16.77 -15.39
CA PHE A 139 -14.02 -15.54 -15.55
C PHE A 139 -15.39 -15.58 -14.87
N GLU A 140 -15.93 -16.76 -14.58
CA GLU A 140 -17.14 -16.95 -13.77
C GLU A 140 -17.02 -16.44 -12.33
N HIS A 141 -15.79 -16.22 -11.85
CA HIS A 141 -15.50 -15.63 -10.54
C HIS A 141 -15.20 -14.12 -10.60
N HIS A 142 -15.19 -13.51 -11.79
CA HIS A 142 -14.79 -12.12 -11.95
C HIS A 142 -16.01 -11.21 -11.74
N HIS A 143 -15.90 -10.30 -10.77
CA HIS A 143 -16.93 -9.31 -10.44
C HIS A 143 -16.31 -7.97 -10.03
N GLY A 144 -17.10 -6.89 -10.08
CA GLY A 144 -16.67 -5.57 -9.62
C GLY A 144 -15.44 -5.05 -10.35
N ALA A 145 -14.42 -4.65 -9.57
CA ALA A 145 -13.15 -4.19 -10.08
C ALA A 145 -12.20 -5.32 -10.50
N VAL A 146 -12.54 -6.59 -10.21
CA VAL A 146 -11.72 -7.78 -10.46
C VAL A 146 -10.26 -7.61 -9.95
N PRO A 147 -10.05 -7.42 -8.63
CA PRO A 147 -8.71 -7.31 -8.07
C PRO A 147 -7.85 -8.49 -8.49
N GLN A 148 -6.72 -8.23 -9.12
CA GLN A 148 -5.79 -9.26 -9.59
C GLN A 148 -4.88 -9.70 -8.46
N ARG A 149 -4.20 -8.76 -7.81
CA ARG A 149 -3.26 -9.00 -6.71
C ARG A 149 -2.97 -7.73 -5.94
N ILE A 150 -2.46 -7.88 -4.72
CA ILE A 150 -1.83 -6.75 -4.03
C ILE A 150 -0.57 -6.30 -4.78
N ASP A 151 -0.38 -4.99 -4.83
CA ASP A 151 0.77 -4.38 -5.46
C ASP A 151 1.68 -3.68 -4.47
N HIS A 152 1.13 -2.78 -3.65
CA HIS A 152 1.94 -1.97 -2.76
C HIS A 152 1.17 -1.44 -1.56
N PHE A 153 1.93 -0.86 -0.64
CA PHE A 153 1.42 -0.03 0.45
C PHE A 153 1.96 1.40 0.31
N GLN A 154 1.19 2.38 0.76
CA GLN A 154 1.73 3.69 1.06
C GLN A 154 1.63 3.95 2.56
N LEU A 155 2.73 4.38 3.18
CA LEU A 155 2.80 4.75 4.59
C LEU A 155 3.08 6.25 4.74
N LEU A 156 2.35 6.90 5.64
CA LEU A 156 2.73 8.21 6.15
C LEU A 156 3.74 8.03 7.28
N VAL A 157 4.89 8.68 7.16
CA VAL A 157 6.00 8.58 8.13
C VAL A 157 6.50 9.96 8.55
N PRO A 158 7.06 10.08 9.76
CA PRO A 158 7.53 11.36 10.25
C PRO A 158 8.84 11.81 9.56
N ASP A 159 9.62 10.88 9.00
CA ASP A 159 10.91 11.15 8.36
C ASP A 159 11.09 10.25 7.13
N VAL A 160 10.83 10.81 5.94
CA VAL A 160 10.89 10.08 4.66
C VAL A 160 12.31 9.67 4.30
N GLN A 161 13.31 10.49 4.62
CA GLN A 161 14.71 10.19 4.34
C GLN A 161 15.16 8.95 5.14
N LYS A 162 14.88 8.91 6.44
CA LYS A 162 15.23 7.74 7.28
C LYS A 162 14.49 6.47 6.86
N ALA A 163 13.22 6.59 6.49
CA ALA A 163 12.46 5.46 5.95
C ALA A 163 13.10 4.94 4.65
N CYS A 164 13.46 5.84 3.72
CA CYS A 164 14.14 5.50 2.48
C CYS A 164 15.47 4.77 2.74
N GLU A 165 16.34 5.34 3.57
CA GLU A 165 17.65 4.76 3.94
C GLU A 165 17.51 3.35 4.52
N PHE A 166 16.61 3.17 5.49
CA PHE A 166 16.42 1.88 6.15
C PHE A 166 15.90 0.82 5.18
N TRP A 167 14.86 1.13 4.41
CA TRP A 167 14.26 0.17 3.49
C TRP A 167 15.20 -0.17 2.32
N MET A 168 15.97 0.80 1.82
CA MET A 168 17.01 0.52 0.82
C MET A 168 18.15 -0.35 1.38
N SER A 169 18.47 -0.23 2.67
CA SER A 169 19.48 -1.12 3.31
C SER A 169 19.04 -2.59 3.37
N MET A 170 17.73 -2.86 3.34
CA MET A 170 17.15 -4.21 3.22
C MET A 170 17.07 -4.70 1.75
N GLY A 171 17.53 -3.91 0.79
CA GLY A 171 17.55 -4.28 -0.63
C GLY A 171 16.45 -3.67 -1.49
N PHE A 172 15.58 -2.81 -0.96
CA PHE A 172 14.67 -2.07 -1.83
C PHE A 172 15.45 -1.12 -2.73
N ARG A 173 14.99 -0.94 -3.96
CA ARG A 173 15.53 0.03 -4.90
C ARG A 173 14.57 1.20 -5.04
N LEU A 174 15.09 2.42 -5.00
CA LEU A 174 14.31 3.61 -5.32
C LEU A 174 14.10 3.65 -6.84
N SER A 175 12.84 3.60 -7.26
CA SER A 175 12.47 3.70 -8.69
C SER A 175 12.14 5.13 -9.07
N GLU A 176 11.41 5.83 -8.21
CA GLU A 176 10.92 7.18 -8.41
C GLU A 176 10.91 7.94 -7.09
N TYR A 177 11.01 9.26 -7.16
CA TYR A 177 10.81 10.11 -6.01
C TYR A 177 10.25 11.48 -6.41
N ILE A 178 9.51 12.10 -5.49
CA ILE A 178 9.06 13.48 -5.61
C ILE A 178 9.93 14.33 -4.70
N SER A 179 10.40 15.47 -5.20
CA SER A 179 11.07 16.51 -4.43
C SER A 179 10.28 17.81 -4.45
N PRO A 180 10.27 18.60 -3.36
CA PRO A 180 9.80 19.98 -3.42
C PRO A 180 10.59 20.75 -4.48
N ASP A 181 9.90 21.60 -5.25
CA ASP A 181 10.52 22.37 -6.33
C ASP A 181 11.76 23.13 -5.83
N GLY A 182 12.88 23.02 -6.56
CA GLY A 182 14.13 23.72 -6.22
C GLY A 182 14.91 23.16 -5.03
N THR A 183 14.58 21.97 -4.52
CA THR A 183 15.29 21.30 -3.41
C THR A 183 15.68 19.87 -3.77
N ASP A 184 16.67 19.28 -3.09
CA ASP A 184 17.02 17.85 -3.21
C ASP A 184 16.53 17.04 -2.02
N ASP A 185 15.38 17.43 -1.49
CA ASP A 185 14.77 16.75 -0.36
C ASP A 185 13.76 15.70 -0.86
N LEU A 186 13.71 14.56 -0.19
CA LEU A 186 12.78 13.49 -0.52
C LEU A 186 11.41 13.79 0.11
N LEU A 187 10.40 14.07 -0.73
CA LEU A 187 9.02 14.24 -0.31
C LEU A 187 8.24 12.94 -0.44
N PHE A 188 8.30 12.28 -1.59
CA PHE A 188 7.74 10.93 -1.77
C PHE A 188 8.84 10.03 -2.30
N VAL A 189 8.90 8.79 -1.83
CA VAL A 189 9.84 7.78 -2.34
C VAL A 189 9.09 6.51 -2.68
N PHE A 190 9.37 5.95 -3.85
CA PHE A 190 8.74 4.76 -4.40
C PHE A 190 9.79 3.64 -4.45
N LEU A 191 9.62 2.62 -3.60
CA LEU A 191 10.62 1.61 -3.35
C LEU A 191 10.15 0.23 -3.83
N GLN A 192 10.99 -0.50 -4.57
CA GLN A 192 10.62 -1.77 -5.19
C GLN A 192 11.61 -2.93 -4.98
N ARG A 193 11.04 -4.14 -5.10
CA ARG A 193 11.71 -5.43 -5.21
C ARG A 193 11.23 -6.25 -6.41
N LYS A 194 9.94 -6.11 -6.80
CA LYS A 194 9.28 -7.02 -7.76
C LYS A 194 9.32 -6.61 -9.24
N GLY A 195 10.13 -5.61 -9.61
CA GLY A 195 10.33 -5.21 -11.01
C GLY A 195 9.24 -4.32 -11.60
N ASN A 196 8.34 -3.80 -10.77
CA ASN A 196 7.48 -2.66 -11.09
C ASN A 196 7.87 -1.48 -10.16
N PRO A 197 7.28 -0.28 -10.31
CA PRO A 197 7.81 0.91 -9.67
C PRO A 197 7.85 0.83 -8.15
N HIS A 198 6.94 0.13 -7.48
CA HIS A 198 6.97 0.09 -6.02
C HIS A 198 6.25 -1.11 -5.42
N ASP A 199 6.78 -1.56 -4.30
CA ASP A 199 6.16 -2.42 -3.29
C ASP A 199 5.76 -1.61 -2.05
N ILE A 200 6.46 -0.49 -1.78
CA ILE A 200 6.13 0.41 -0.69
C ILE A 200 6.46 1.86 -1.05
N VAL A 201 5.61 2.78 -0.62
CA VAL A 201 5.76 4.23 -0.82
C VAL A 201 5.78 4.92 0.53
N PHE A 202 6.69 5.87 0.71
CA PHE A 202 6.72 6.73 1.90
C PHE A 202 6.42 8.18 1.54
N ALA A 203 5.58 8.81 2.36
CA ALA A 203 5.20 10.20 2.24
C ALA A 203 5.19 10.87 3.63
N PRO A 204 5.36 12.21 3.73
CA PRO A 204 5.35 12.90 5.00
C PRO A 204 3.92 12.95 5.57
N GLY A 205 3.82 12.76 6.87
CA GLY A 205 2.61 13.01 7.63
C GLY A 205 2.77 12.50 9.05
N ASP A 206 1.78 12.77 9.91
CA ASP A 206 1.79 12.15 11.23
C ASP A 206 1.86 10.63 11.04
N GLY A 207 2.84 9.97 11.65
CA GLY A 207 3.19 8.60 11.27
C GLY A 207 3.84 7.80 12.38
N PRO A 208 3.84 6.47 12.28
CA PRO A 208 3.46 5.71 11.10
C PRO A 208 1.94 5.53 10.99
N ARG A 209 1.41 5.69 9.78
CA ARG A 209 0.00 5.38 9.45
C ARG A 209 -0.09 4.75 8.07
N LEU A 210 -1.01 3.80 7.90
CA LEU A 210 -1.29 3.19 6.60
C LEU A 210 -2.16 4.14 5.77
N HIS A 211 -1.55 4.76 4.75
CA HIS A 211 -2.25 5.64 3.84
C HIS A 211 -3.20 4.86 2.94
N HIS A 212 -2.74 3.75 2.32
CA HIS A 212 -3.59 2.79 1.63
C HIS A 212 -2.85 1.46 1.40
N ALA A 213 -3.63 0.41 1.11
CA ALA A 213 -3.16 -0.78 0.40
C ALA A 213 -3.70 -0.75 -1.04
N ALA A 214 -2.88 -1.15 -2.01
CA ALA A 214 -3.21 -1.02 -3.42
C ALA A 214 -3.30 -2.38 -4.12
N PHE A 215 -4.28 -2.52 -5.00
CA PHE A 215 -4.55 -3.74 -5.75
C PHE A 215 -4.69 -3.45 -7.24
N SER A 216 -3.96 -4.23 -8.05
CA SER A 216 -4.02 -4.08 -9.50
C SER A 216 -5.33 -4.63 -10.03
N ILE A 217 -5.93 -3.98 -11.01
CA ILE A 217 -7.12 -4.43 -11.75
C ILE A 217 -6.75 -4.62 -13.23
N PRO A 218 -7.50 -5.43 -14.00
CA PRO A 218 -7.01 -5.88 -15.31
C PRO A 218 -7.03 -4.76 -16.35
N GLU A 219 -8.11 -3.98 -16.43
CA GLU A 219 -8.34 -3.02 -17.52
C GLU A 219 -9.12 -1.79 -17.08
N SER A 220 -9.04 -0.73 -17.89
CA SER A 220 -9.60 0.58 -17.56
C SER A 220 -11.12 0.57 -17.41
N TYR A 221 -11.81 -0.35 -18.11
CA TYR A 221 -13.25 -0.55 -17.99
C TYR A 221 -13.69 -0.77 -16.52
N HIS A 222 -12.91 -1.53 -15.76
CA HIS A 222 -13.26 -1.90 -14.39
C HIS A 222 -13.29 -0.73 -13.41
N PHE A 223 -12.59 0.38 -13.69
CA PHE A 223 -12.71 1.60 -12.89
C PHE A 223 -14.10 2.21 -12.99
N PHE A 224 -14.61 2.33 -14.22
CA PHE A 224 -15.92 2.92 -14.45
C PHE A 224 -17.01 2.00 -13.92
N TYR A 225 -16.90 0.69 -14.21
CA TYR A 225 -17.84 -0.30 -13.70
C TYR A 225 -17.94 -0.31 -12.18
N VAL A 226 -16.82 -0.32 -11.44
CA VAL A 226 -16.88 -0.30 -9.96
C VAL A 226 -17.40 1.03 -9.42
N CYS A 227 -17.17 2.16 -10.11
CA CYS A 227 -17.72 3.45 -9.71
C CYS A 227 -19.24 3.51 -9.90
N ASP A 228 -19.75 3.02 -11.05
CA ASP A 228 -21.18 2.95 -11.32
C ASP A 228 -21.88 1.99 -10.34
N LEU A 229 -21.26 0.83 -10.09
CA LEU A 229 -21.75 -0.15 -9.13
C LEU A 229 -21.75 0.41 -7.69
N ALA A 230 -20.71 1.17 -7.30
CA ALA A 230 -20.71 1.87 -6.02
C ALA A 230 -21.85 2.88 -5.91
N GLY A 231 -22.18 3.57 -7.01
CA GLY A 231 -23.34 4.45 -7.10
C GLY A 231 -24.65 3.75 -6.78
N GLU A 232 -24.90 2.61 -7.43
CA GLU A 232 -26.10 1.79 -7.21
C GLU A 232 -26.15 1.27 -5.76
N MET A 233 -25.06 0.67 -5.29
CA MET A 233 -25.04 -0.08 -4.03
C MET A 233 -25.03 0.82 -2.77
N GLY A 234 -25.10 2.14 -2.96
CA GLY A 234 -25.08 3.13 -1.88
C GLY A 234 -23.68 3.51 -1.37
N PHE A 235 -22.63 3.16 -2.12
CA PHE A 235 -21.22 3.44 -1.81
C PHE A 235 -20.65 4.62 -2.62
N ALA A 236 -21.48 5.45 -3.26
CA ALA A 236 -21.00 6.62 -4.03
C ALA A 236 -20.07 7.54 -3.22
N ALA A 237 -20.41 7.77 -1.94
CA ALA A 237 -19.62 8.61 -1.04
C ALA A 237 -18.27 7.99 -0.65
N ASN A 238 -18.09 6.68 -0.88
CA ASN A 238 -16.86 5.95 -0.62
C ASN A 238 -15.82 6.14 -1.73
N ILE A 239 -16.20 6.66 -2.91
CA ILE A 239 -15.24 7.06 -3.94
C ILE A 239 -14.57 8.36 -3.47
N GLU A 240 -13.32 8.26 -3.05
CA GLU A 240 -12.63 9.37 -2.41
C GLU A 240 -11.91 10.27 -3.42
N PHE A 241 -11.22 9.67 -4.39
CA PHE A 241 -10.44 10.38 -5.38
C PHE A 241 -10.23 9.55 -6.65
N GLY A 242 -10.49 10.16 -7.80
CA GLY A 242 -10.43 9.51 -9.11
C GLY A 242 -11.82 9.13 -9.66
N PRO A 243 -11.89 8.32 -10.74
CA PRO A 243 -10.75 7.78 -11.48
C PRO A 243 -9.81 8.86 -12.03
N GLY A 244 -8.51 8.61 -12.04
CA GLY A 244 -7.51 9.58 -12.45
C GLY A 244 -6.23 8.93 -12.96
N ARG A 245 -5.29 9.76 -13.43
CA ARG A 245 -3.95 9.34 -13.86
C ARG A 245 -2.92 9.94 -12.91
N HIS A 246 -2.01 9.12 -12.39
CA HIS A 246 -0.85 9.60 -11.63
C HIS A 246 0.21 10.20 -12.56
N GLY A 247 1.03 11.11 -12.01
CA GLY A 247 2.29 11.50 -12.65
C GLY A 247 3.33 10.39 -12.49
N PRO A 248 3.88 10.19 -11.28
CA PRO A 248 4.73 9.05 -10.95
C PRO A 248 4.04 7.71 -11.19
N GLY A 249 4.76 6.71 -11.69
CA GLY A 249 4.23 5.40 -12.10
C GLY A 249 3.31 5.43 -13.33
N HIS A 250 2.75 6.59 -13.66
CA HIS A 250 1.78 6.82 -14.74
C HIS A 250 0.56 5.87 -14.71
N ALA A 251 0.17 5.39 -13.52
CA ALA A 251 -0.94 4.45 -13.35
C ALA A 251 -2.32 5.14 -13.39
N LEU A 252 -3.34 4.47 -13.95
CA LEU A 252 -4.73 4.85 -13.64
C LEU A 252 -5.04 4.36 -12.25
N PHE A 253 -5.80 5.15 -11.51
CA PHE A 253 -6.21 4.80 -10.18
C PHE A 253 -7.63 5.24 -9.89
N VAL A 254 -8.24 4.61 -8.89
CA VAL A 254 -9.33 5.16 -8.09
C VAL A 254 -9.06 4.81 -6.62
N TYR A 255 -9.22 5.79 -5.74
CA TYR A 255 -9.16 5.59 -4.29
C TYR A 255 -10.56 5.48 -3.74
N MET A 256 -10.77 4.44 -2.93
CA MET A 256 -12.03 4.23 -2.22
C MET A 256 -11.78 4.09 -0.72
N ARG A 257 -12.75 4.50 0.10
CA ARG A 257 -12.77 4.27 1.54
C ARG A 257 -13.71 3.13 1.86
N ASP A 258 -13.27 2.16 2.65
CA ASP A 258 -14.18 1.15 3.19
C ASP A 258 -15.12 1.76 4.24
N PRO A 259 -16.10 0.99 4.76
CA PRO A 259 -17.05 1.50 5.77
C PRO A 259 -16.42 2.05 7.05
N ASP A 260 -15.19 1.63 7.36
CA ASP A 260 -14.42 2.03 8.54
C ASP A 260 -13.40 3.14 8.23
N GLY A 261 -13.34 3.59 6.98
CA GLY A 261 -12.45 4.66 6.52
C GLY A 261 -11.04 4.19 6.14
N HIS A 262 -10.77 2.89 6.06
CA HIS A 262 -9.54 2.40 5.45
C HIS A 262 -9.54 2.70 3.95
N ARG A 263 -8.42 3.23 3.45
CA ARG A 263 -8.28 3.56 2.03
C ARG A 263 -7.71 2.38 1.25
N ILE A 264 -8.35 2.09 0.13
CA ILE A 264 -7.88 1.14 -0.87
C ILE A 264 -7.61 1.91 -2.17
N GLU A 265 -6.49 1.61 -2.81
CA GLU A 265 -6.25 2.01 -4.20
C GLU A 265 -6.56 0.83 -5.12
N LEU A 266 -7.44 1.05 -6.08
CA LEU A 266 -7.56 0.19 -7.24
C LEU A 266 -6.82 0.88 -8.37
N PHE A 267 -5.93 0.18 -9.05
CA PHE A 267 -5.12 0.80 -10.09
C PHE A 267 -4.82 -0.20 -11.22
N ASN A 268 -4.42 0.30 -12.38
CA ASN A 268 -3.90 -0.52 -13.47
C ASN A 268 -2.75 0.20 -14.15
N THR A 269 -1.96 -0.55 -14.92
CA THR A 269 -0.80 -0.07 -15.67
C THR A 269 0.30 0.55 -14.81
N HIS A 270 1.31 -0.25 -14.48
CA HIS A 270 2.65 0.27 -14.26
C HIS A 270 3.52 -0.05 -15.47
N TYR A 271 4.50 0.81 -15.76
CA TYR A 271 5.64 0.39 -16.57
C TYR A 271 6.57 -0.48 -15.71
N GLN A 272 7.42 -1.27 -16.36
CA GLN A 272 8.34 -2.17 -15.66
C GLN A 272 9.64 -1.44 -15.29
N VAL A 273 10.20 -1.76 -14.12
CA VAL A 273 11.48 -1.26 -13.60
C VAL A 273 12.38 -2.47 -13.31
N MET A 274 12.66 -3.23 -14.36
CA MET A 274 13.36 -4.52 -14.28
C MET A 274 14.88 -4.35 -14.37
N ASP A 275 15.34 -3.44 -15.22
CA ASP A 275 16.76 -3.28 -15.51
C ASP A 275 17.49 -2.77 -14.26
N ILE A 276 18.71 -3.25 -14.06
CA ILE A 276 19.49 -2.91 -12.87
C ILE A 276 20.08 -1.49 -13.01
N GLU A 277 20.23 -1.04 -14.25
CA GLU A 277 20.73 0.26 -14.68
C GLU A 277 19.68 1.38 -14.59
N ASN A 278 18.41 1.05 -14.27
CA ASN A 278 17.39 2.08 -14.08
C ASN A 278 17.74 2.95 -12.87
N GLU A 279 18.17 4.18 -13.14
CA GLU A 279 18.34 5.22 -12.14
C GLU A 279 16.98 5.76 -11.65
N PRO A 280 16.88 6.25 -10.40
CA PRO A 280 15.64 6.79 -9.87
C PRO A 280 15.10 7.96 -10.69
N VAL A 281 13.83 7.89 -11.12
CA VAL A 281 13.16 9.00 -11.80
C VAL A 281 12.78 10.08 -10.80
N ARG A 282 13.34 11.26 -10.99
CA ARG A 282 12.99 12.45 -10.21
C ARG A 282 11.73 13.12 -10.76
N TRP A 283 10.85 13.52 -9.85
CA TRP A 283 9.74 14.42 -10.12
C TRP A 283 9.81 15.65 -9.23
N ASP A 284 9.79 16.84 -9.82
CA ASP A 284 9.51 18.05 -9.05
C ASP A 284 8.00 18.10 -8.71
N ALA A 285 7.66 18.54 -7.50
CA ALA A 285 6.30 18.47 -6.97
C ALA A 285 5.26 19.15 -7.86
N SER A 286 5.60 20.30 -8.46
CA SER A 286 4.74 20.98 -9.42
C SER A 286 4.53 20.16 -10.70
N HIS A 287 5.58 19.53 -11.22
CA HIS A 287 5.53 18.72 -12.44
C HIS A 287 4.73 17.42 -12.25
N ALA A 288 4.87 16.78 -11.09
CA ALA A 288 4.08 15.61 -10.71
C ALA A 288 2.57 15.88 -10.66
N ILE A 289 2.17 17.14 -10.43
CA ILE A 289 0.76 17.56 -10.45
C ILE A 289 0.30 17.84 -11.89
N GLN A 290 1.12 18.48 -12.71
CA GLN A 290 0.76 18.86 -14.10
C GLN A 290 0.49 17.69 -15.05
N ARG A 291 1.05 16.50 -14.77
CA ARG A 291 0.87 15.31 -15.61
C ARG A 291 -0.44 14.54 -15.35
N ARG A 292 -1.23 15.00 -14.39
CA ARG A 292 -2.55 14.44 -14.07
C ARG A 292 -3.61 15.05 -14.96
N TRP A 293 -4.69 14.32 -15.22
CA TRP A 293 -5.79 14.80 -16.07
C TRP A 293 -6.99 15.28 -15.23
N GLN A 294 -6.91 15.10 -13.90
CA GLN A 294 -7.91 15.45 -12.92
C GLN A 294 -7.48 16.62 -12.02
N LEU A 295 -8.46 17.27 -11.39
CA LEU A 295 -8.22 18.26 -10.34
C LEU A 295 -7.41 17.66 -9.16
N PRO A 296 -6.77 18.50 -8.34
CA PRO A 296 -6.07 18.02 -7.15
C PRO A 296 -6.98 17.22 -6.21
N ALA A 297 -6.40 16.34 -5.41
CA ALA A 297 -7.13 15.59 -4.41
C ALA A 297 -7.67 16.52 -3.30
N ARG A 298 -8.78 16.15 -2.66
CA ARG A 298 -9.27 16.82 -1.45
C ARG A 298 -8.23 16.75 -0.33
N ARG A 299 -8.27 17.71 0.60
CA ARG A 299 -7.35 17.76 1.75
C ARG A 299 -7.29 16.43 2.51
N GLN A 300 -8.44 15.76 2.67
CA GLN A 300 -8.56 14.48 3.36
C GLN A 300 -7.62 13.40 2.80
N TRP A 301 -7.37 13.39 1.49
CA TRP A 301 -6.46 12.42 0.87
C TRP A 301 -5.05 12.55 1.46
N PHE A 302 -4.57 13.77 1.68
CA PHE A 302 -3.22 14.02 2.19
C PHE A 302 -3.05 13.78 3.70
N VAL A 303 -4.12 13.91 4.50
CA VAL A 303 -4.00 13.98 5.97
C VAL A 303 -4.57 12.78 6.69
N GLU A 304 -5.59 12.14 6.11
CA GLU A 304 -6.24 10.99 6.71
C GLU A 304 -5.57 9.69 6.25
N ALA A 305 -5.29 8.83 7.23
CA ALA A 305 -4.66 7.54 7.05
C ALA A 305 -5.01 6.67 8.27
N SER A 306 -5.05 5.35 8.08
CA SER A 306 -5.38 4.40 9.14
C SER A 306 -4.26 4.37 10.17
N ARG A 307 -4.60 4.47 11.46
CA ARG A 307 -3.61 4.32 12.54
C ARG A 307 -3.18 2.87 12.64
N PHE A 308 -1.90 2.65 12.95
CA PHE A 308 -1.43 1.32 13.31
C PHE A 308 -1.81 0.99 14.76
N ALA A 309 -2.32 -0.22 14.98
CA ALA A 309 -2.70 -0.70 16.30
C ALA A 309 -1.49 -0.68 17.25
N GLY A 310 -1.67 -0.12 18.45
CA GLY A 310 -0.62 -0.03 19.47
C GLY A 310 0.52 0.96 19.17
N VAL A 311 0.44 1.76 18.09
CA VAL A 311 1.49 2.70 17.71
C VAL A 311 0.97 4.14 17.69
N ALA A 312 1.52 4.99 18.56
CA ALA A 312 1.19 6.42 18.57
C ALA A 312 1.89 7.14 17.40
N PRO A 313 1.13 7.87 16.54
CA PRO A 313 1.74 8.69 15.50
C PRO A 313 2.58 9.82 16.08
N ARG A 314 3.71 10.09 15.42
CA ARG A 314 4.61 11.22 15.68
C ARG A 314 4.41 12.28 14.60
N GLU A 315 4.57 13.55 14.97
CA GLU A 315 4.53 14.64 14.00
C GLU A 315 5.66 14.50 12.97
N PRO A 316 5.43 14.90 11.70
CA PRO A 316 6.46 14.85 10.69
C PRO A 316 7.53 15.91 10.94
N ALA A 317 8.77 15.56 10.67
CA ALA A 317 9.92 16.46 10.73
C ALA A 317 9.71 17.70 9.84
N ARG A 318 8.89 17.57 8.79
CA ARG A 318 8.48 18.67 7.92
C ARG A 318 7.00 18.56 7.60
N LYS A 319 6.23 19.59 7.96
CA LYS A 319 4.82 19.70 7.58
C LYS A 319 4.77 20.18 6.13
N GLY A 320 4.28 19.32 5.24
CA GLY A 320 4.00 19.71 3.86
C GLY A 320 2.71 20.53 3.77
N GLU A 321 2.66 21.43 2.79
CA GLU A 321 1.43 22.13 2.41
C GLU A 321 1.00 21.74 0.99
N PRO A 322 0.42 20.54 0.79
CA PRO A 322 0.03 20.09 -0.54
C PRO A 322 -1.03 21.02 -1.15
N MET A 323 -1.00 21.14 -2.48
CA MET A 323 -2.09 21.77 -3.24
C MET A 323 -3.31 20.84 -3.21
N SER A 324 -4.23 21.09 -2.31
CA SER A 324 -5.50 20.37 -2.24
C SER A 324 -6.55 21.00 -3.15
N LEU A 325 -7.64 20.27 -3.42
CA LEU A 325 -8.78 20.77 -4.20
C LEU A 325 -9.33 22.08 -3.62
N GLU A 326 -9.47 22.15 -2.31
CA GLU A 326 -9.98 23.32 -1.59
C GLU A 326 -9.06 24.53 -1.81
N LYS A 327 -7.74 24.34 -1.70
CA LYS A 327 -6.75 25.39 -1.98
C LYS A 327 -6.76 25.81 -3.46
N PHE A 328 -6.87 24.84 -4.37
CA PHE A 328 -6.92 25.09 -5.80
C PHE A 328 -8.11 25.97 -6.18
N LEU A 329 -9.31 25.63 -5.67
CA LEU A 329 -10.54 26.40 -5.88
C LEU A 329 -10.46 27.79 -5.24
N ALA A 330 -9.94 27.89 -4.00
CA ALA A 330 -9.76 29.17 -3.31
C ALA A 330 -8.78 30.12 -4.04
N ALA A 331 -7.80 29.56 -4.78
CA ALA A 331 -6.86 30.34 -5.58
C ALA A 331 -7.46 30.86 -6.90
N GLY A 332 -8.75 30.63 -7.18
CA GLY A 332 -9.44 31.10 -8.39
C GLY A 332 -8.96 30.44 -9.68
N ARG A 333 -8.23 29.32 -9.59
CA ARG A 333 -7.77 28.56 -10.75
C ARG A 333 -8.95 27.75 -11.30
N ARG A 334 -9.20 27.88 -12.61
CA ARG A 334 -10.22 27.12 -13.34
C ARG A 334 -9.59 25.99 -14.12
#